data_AF-C0FUU7-F1
#
_entry.id   AF-C0FUU7-F1
#
_cell.length_a   1.000
_cell.length_b   1.000
_cell.length_c   1.000
_cell.angle_alpha   90.00
_cell.angle_beta   90.00
_cell.angle_gamma   90.00
#
_symmetry.space_group_name_H-M   'P 1'
#
loop_
_entity.id
_entity.type
_entity.pdbx_description
1 polymer ?
#
loop_
_entity_poly.entity_id
_entity_poly.type
_entity_poly.pdbx_seq_one_letter_code
_entity_poly.pdbx_strand_id
1 'polypeptide(L)'
;MAVYVVGDFLRETRLRRGYTQEEVSYGICTPASLSRIENGAQKPGRLILEKLFERLGTENNLFNSFVSREEMELYSAIQELVRNITDDDVAKI
;
A
#
# COMPACT_ATOMS: atom_id res chain seq x y z
N MET A 1 7.70 17.60 -4.71
CA MET A 1 7.90 16.18 -4.39
C MET A 1 6.86 15.37 -5.16
N ALA A 2 7.26 14.33 -5.88
CA ALA A 2 6.29 13.46 -6.54
C ALA A 2 5.63 12.59 -5.47
N VAL A 3 4.36 12.86 -5.14
CA VAL A 3 3.58 12.04 -4.22
C VAL A 3 3.15 10.81 -5.00
N TYR A 4 3.83 9.69 -4.79
CA TYR A 4 3.43 8.42 -5.37
C TYR A 4 2.41 7.78 -4.42
N VAL A 5 1.13 7.98 -4.71
CA VAL A 5 -0.01 7.44 -3.93
C VAL A 5 0.12 5.94 -3.67
N VAL A 6 0.74 5.22 -4.61
CA VAL A 6 0.99 3.78 -4.47
C VAL A 6 1.97 3.43 -3.34
N GLY A 7 2.92 4.32 -3.03
CA GLY A 7 3.86 4.16 -1.92
C GLY A 7 3.16 4.26 -0.56
N ASP A 8 2.24 5.22 -0.43
CA ASP A 8 1.44 5.40 0.78
C ASP A 8 0.52 4.19 1.01
N PHE A 9 -0.17 3.73 -0.04
CA PHE A 9 -1.00 2.53 0.04
C PHE A 9 -0.20 1.28 0.43
N LEU A 10 1.01 1.11 -0.12
CA LEU A 10 1.90 0.01 0.22
C LEU A 10 2.30 0.07 1.70
N ARG A 11 2.66 1.25 2.20
CA ARG A 11 3.02 1.49 3.59
C ARG A 11 1.86 1.17 4.54
N GLU A 12 0.67 1.68 4.25
CA GLU A 12 -0.52 1.44 5.06
C GLU A 12 -0.87 -0.05 5.12
N THR A 13 -0.86 -0.71 3.96
CA THR A 13 -1.14 -2.15 3.87
C THR A 13 -0.12 -2.96 4.66
N ARG A 14 1.18 -2.62 4.55
CA ARG A 14 2.25 -3.26 5.30
C ARG A 14 2.04 -3.12 6.81
N LEU A 15 1.80 -1.89 7.29
CA LEU A 15 1.62 -1.61 8.72
C LEU A 15 0.38 -2.30 9.28
N ARG A 16 -0.74 -2.29 8.54
CA ARG A 16 -2.00 -2.95 8.94
C ARG A 16 -1.83 -4.46 9.12
N ARG A 17 -1.00 -5.08 8.28
CA ARG A 17 -0.70 -6.52 8.36
C ARG A 17 0.43 -6.86 9.32
N GLY A 18 1.03 -5.86 9.98
CA GLY A 18 2.08 -6.07 10.98
C GLY A 18 3.44 -6.45 10.41
N TYR A 19 3.70 -6.22 9.13
CA TYR A 19 4.99 -6.56 8.51
C TYR A 19 6.02 -5.43 8.66
N THR A 20 7.28 -5.82 8.85
CA THR A 20 8.45 -4.95 8.75
C THR A 20 8.83 -4.68 7.28
N GLN A 21 9.65 -3.65 7.04
CA GLN A 21 10.15 -3.38 5.68
C GLN A 21 11.07 -4.51 5.21
N GLU A 22 11.82 -5.11 6.13
CA GLU A 22 12.70 -6.24 5.91
C GLU A 22 11.92 -7.46 5.41
N GLU A 23 10.82 -7.83 6.07
CA GLU A 23 9.99 -8.99 5.69
C GLU A 23 9.33 -8.82 4.32
N VAL A 24 8.82 -7.61 4.03
CA VAL A 24 8.16 -7.35 2.75
C VAL A 24 9.18 -7.26 1.61
N SER A 25 10.32 -6.62 1.83
CA SER A 25 11.34 -6.43 0.79
C SER A 25 12.19 -7.68 0.53
N TYR A 26 12.21 -8.66 1.45
CA TYR A 26 13.03 -9.86 1.34
C TYR A 26 12.83 -10.60 0.01
N GLY A 27 13.94 -10.73 -0.74
CA GLY A 27 13.99 -11.38 -2.06
C GLY A 27 13.42 -10.54 -3.21
N ILE A 28 13.04 -9.27 -2.97
CA ILE A 28 12.39 -8.40 -3.96
C ILE A 28 13.20 -7.13 -4.20
N CYS A 29 13.53 -6.39 -3.13
CA CYS A 29 14.34 -5.18 -3.18
C CYS A 29 15.06 -4.96 -1.84
N THR A 30 15.88 -3.92 -1.71
CA THR A 30 16.49 -3.60 -0.42
C THR A 30 15.47 -2.92 0.51
N PRO A 31 15.57 -3.09 1.85
CA PRO A 31 14.70 -2.39 2.79
C PRO A 31 14.74 -0.86 2.60
N ALA A 32 15.92 -0.30 2.30
CA ALA A 32 16.08 1.12 1.97
C ALA A 32 15.35 1.54 0.68
N SER A 33 15.25 0.64 -0.31
CA SER A 33 14.47 0.89 -1.53
C SER A 33 12.98 0.88 -1.24
N LEU A 34 12.50 -0.08 -0.45
CA LEU A 34 11.10 -0.11 0.00
C LEU A 34 10.76 1.14 0.81
N SER A 35 11.61 1.55 1.74
CA SER A 35 11.43 2.79 2.49
C SER A 35 11.34 4.02 1.59
N ARG A 36 12.18 4.14 0.56
CA ARG A 36 12.07 5.26 -0.39
C ARG A 36 10.79 5.19 -1.23
N ILE A 37 10.32 3.99 -1.60
CA ILE A 37 9.04 3.81 -2.30
C ILE A 37 7.88 4.26 -1.41
N GLU A 38 7.83 3.78 -0.16
CA GLU A 38 6.79 4.09 0.83
C GLU A 38 6.75 5.57 1.23
N ASN A 39 7.83 6.32 1.03
CA ASN A 39 7.91 7.76 1.31
C ASN A 39 7.83 8.62 0.04
N GLY A 40 7.51 8.03 -1.12
CA GLY A 40 7.40 8.76 -2.39
C GLY A 40 8.75 9.26 -2.96
N ALA A 41 9.87 8.87 -2.38
CA ALA A 41 11.22 9.25 -2.81
C ALA A 41 11.77 8.38 -3.95
N GLN A 42 11.13 7.25 -4.26
CA GLN A 42 11.51 6.37 -5.36
C GLN A 42 10.28 5.83 -6.09
N LYS A 43 10.25 5.98 -7.43
CA LYS A 43 9.30 5.28 -8.28
C LYS A 43 9.71 3.80 -8.39
N PRO A 44 8.89 2.83 -7.96
CA PRO A 44 9.21 1.42 -8.13
C PRO A 44 9.06 0.99 -9.60
N GLY A 45 9.86 0.01 -10.02
CA GLY A 45 9.59 -0.73 -11.25
C GLY A 45 8.36 -1.62 -11.09
N ARG A 46 7.67 -1.92 -12.19
CA ARG A 46 6.44 -2.72 -12.22
C ARG A 46 6.59 -4.06 -11.49
N LEU A 47 7.62 -4.84 -11.84
CA LEU A 47 7.87 -6.16 -11.25
C LEU A 47 8.10 -6.11 -9.73
N ILE A 48 8.85 -5.11 -9.26
CA ILE A 48 9.09 -4.92 -7.81
C ILE A 48 7.76 -4.69 -7.11
N LEU A 49 6.96 -3.78 -7.65
CA LEU A 49 5.70 -3.40 -7.03
C LEU A 49 4.68 -4.56 -7.05
N GLU A 50 4.59 -5.33 -8.13
CA GLU A 50 3.76 -6.56 -8.21
C GLU A 50 4.15 -7.56 -7.12
N LYS A 51 5.45 -7.82 -6.96
CA LYS A 51 5.97 -8.76 -5.95
C LYS A 51 5.71 -8.29 -4.52
N LEU A 52 5.78 -6.98 -4.26
CA LEU A 52 5.48 -6.41 -2.94
C LEU A 52 3.99 -6.58 -2.59
N PHE A 53 3.07 -6.34 -3.53
CA PHE A 53 1.63 -6.57 -3.28
C PHE A 53 1.28 -8.05 -3.14
N GLU A 54 1.89 -8.92 -3.94
CA GLU A 54 1.74 -10.37 -3.81
C GLU A 54 2.17 -10.83 -2.40
N ARG A 55 3.31 -10.33 -1.90
CA ARG A 55 3.78 -10.61 -0.53
C ARG A 55 2.81 -10.10 0.54
N LEU A 56 2.23 -8.93 0.31
CA LEU A 56 1.20 -8.36 1.16
C LEU A 56 -0.16 -9.02 0.97
N GLY A 57 -0.27 -10.14 0.24
CA GLY A 57 -1.52 -10.88 0.04
C GLY A 57 -2.62 -10.01 -0.55
N THR A 58 -2.26 -9.09 -1.45
CA THR A 58 -3.18 -8.21 -2.15
C THR A 58 -3.33 -8.75 -3.57
N GLU A 59 -4.55 -9.02 -4.01
CA GLU A 59 -4.78 -9.59 -5.34
C GLU A 59 -4.31 -8.64 -6.45
N ASN A 60 -3.67 -9.21 -7.48
CA ASN A 60 -3.11 -8.52 -8.66
C ASN A 60 -4.11 -7.64 -9.44
N ASN A 61 -5.41 -7.68 -9.11
CA ASN A 61 -6.44 -6.89 -9.78
C ASN A 61 -6.35 -5.38 -9.51
N LEU A 62 -5.65 -4.94 -8.45
CA LEU A 62 -5.33 -3.52 -8.26
C LEU A 62 -4.35 -2.97 -9.30
N PHE A 63 -3.64 -3.84 -10.02
CA PHE A 63 -2.57 -3.44 -10.94
C PHE A 63 -3.02 -3.30 -12.41
N ASN A 64 -4.07 -4.03 -12.80
CA ASN A 64 -4.68 -3.88 -14.13
C ASN A 64 -5.45 -2.57 -14.28
N SER A 65 -5.80 -1.95 -13.16
CA SER A 65 -6.18 -0.55 -13.11
C SER A 65 -4.94 0.20 -12.62
N PHE A 66 -4.09 0.75 -13.50
CA PHE A 66 -3.38 1.97 -13.09
C PHE A 66 -4.43 3.09 -13.12
N VAL A 67 -5.27 2.99 -12.09
CA VAL A 67 -6.42 3.77 -11.69
C VAL A 67 -6.01 5.24 -11.72
N SER A 68 -6.77 6.05 -12.44
CA SER A 68 -6.64 7.51 -12.50
C SER A 68 -6.59 8.13 -11.08
N ARG A 69 -6.15 9.39 -10.95
CA ARG A 69 -6.03 10.07 -9.65
C ARG A 69 -7.35 9.99 -8.87
N GLU A 70 -8.45 10.12 -9.60
CA GLU A 70 -9.84 10.06 -9.15
C GLU A 70 -10.20 8.71 -8.54
N GLU A 71 -9.64 7.66 -9.10
CA GLU A 71 -9.95 6.26 -8.84
C GLU A 71 -9.13 5.77 -7.62
N MET A 72 -7.93 6.33 -7.43
CA MET A 72 -7.16 6.26 -6.19
C MET A 72 -7.79 7.09 -5.06
N GLU A 73 -8.27 8.31 -5.34
CA GLU A 73 -9.01 9.13 -4.36
C GLU A 73 -10.27 8.40 -3.89
N LEU A 74 -11.00 7.75 -4.80
CA LEU A 74 -12.14 6.91 -4.47
C LEU A 74 -11.74 5.73 -3.58
N TYR A 75 -10.66 5.03 -3.89
CA TYR A 75 -10.19 3.91 -3.08
C TYR A 75 -9.79 4.37 -1.66
N SER A 76 -9.09 5.49 -1.54
CA SER A 76 -8.75 6.10 -0.24
C SER A 76 -10.00 6.52 0.54
N ALA A 77 -10.99 7.14 -0.12
CA ALA A 77 -12.26 7.51 0.51
C ALA A 77 -13.05 6.30 1.00
N ILE A 78 -13.06 5.20 0.22
CA ILE A 78 -13.68 3.93 0.62
C ILE A 78 -12.94 3.35 1.83
N GLN A 79 -11.61 3.35 1.84
CA GLN A 79 -10.82 2.87 2.99
C GLN A 79 -11.10 3.70 4.25
N GLU A 80 -11.22 5.03 4.11
CA GLU A 80 -11.58 5.93 5.21
C GLU A 80 -13.00 5.67 5.74
N LEU A 81 -13.97 5.46 4.86
CA LEU A 81 -15.33 5.09 5.26
C LEU A 81 -15.37 3.75 5.99
N VAL A 82 -14.66 2.74 5.47
CA VAL A 82 -14.56 1.43 6.11
C VAL A 82 -13.93 1.56 7.49
N ARG A 83 -12.85 2.33 7.64
CA ARG A 83 -12.19 2.63 8.93
C ARG A 83 -13.18 3.20 9.94
N ASN A 84 -13.94 4.22 9.55
CA ASN A 84 -14.89 4.89 10.43
C ASN A 84 -16.04 3.96 10.88
N ILE A 85 -16.45 3.02 10.02
CA ILE A 85 -17.46 2.01 10.37
C ILE A 85 -16.88 0.96 11.32
N THR A 86 -15.64 0.51 11.09
CA THR A 86 -15.00 -0.51 11.95
C THR A 86 -14.63 0.00 13.34
N ASP A 87 -14.33 1.28 13.50
CA ASP A 87 -14.01 1.88 14.80
C ASP A 87 -15.26 2.04 15.69
N ASP A 88 -16.45 2.24 15.11
CA ASP A 88 -17.72 2.36 15.84
C ASP A 88 -18.22 1.03 16.44
N ASP A 89 -17.74 -0.12 15.93
CA ASP A 89 -18.09 -1.45 16.49
C ASP A 89 -17.17 -1.85 17.66
N VAL A 90 -15.97 -1.27 17.79
CA VAL A 90 -15.05 -1.55 18.91
C VAL A 90 -15.39 -0.72 20.16
N ALA A 91 -16.05 0.43 20.00
CA ALA A 91 -16.47 1.28 21.12
C ALA A 91 -17.69 0.73 21.92
N LYS A 92 -18.24 -0.42 21.56
CA LYS A 92 -19.43 -1.02 22.19
C LYS A 92 -19.21 -2.41 22.82
N ILE A 93 -17.96 -2.80 23.11
CA ILE A 93 -17.66 -3.98 23.94
C ILE A 93 -17.19 -3.55 25.32
#